data_AF-A0A3N5TYU1-F1
#
_entry.id   AF-A0A3N5TYU1-F1
#
_cell.length_a   1.000
_cell.length_b   1.000
_cell.length_c   1.000
_cell.angle_alpha   90.00
_cell.angle_beta   90.00
_cell.angle_gamma   90.00
#
_symmetry.space_group_name_H-M   'P 1'
#
loop_
_entity.id
_entity.type
_entity.pdbx_description
1 polymer ?
#
loop_
_entity_poly.entity_id
_entity_poly.type
_entity_poly.pdbx_seq_one_letter_code
_entity_poly.pdbx_strand_id
1 'polypeptide(L)'
;MIKKRIITLMLGALSLFALFSLARCDIYVEYARITSPIDGSTTYDSLAHIEGYAHVNLDYYDTMETKLYINGVHVSTHYSTHFSSLELLDPGYNIITVKVYKNNAYWVSDSINVYYAN
;
A
#
# COMPACT_ATOMS: atom_id res chain seq x y z
N MET A 1 -57.34 -3.61 -54.06
CA MET A 1 -57.66 -3.10 -52.71
C MET A 1 -56.51 -3.48 -51.77
N ILE A 2 -55.76 -2.46 -51.32
CA ILE A 2 -54.60 -2.60 -50.42
C ILE A 2 -55.12 -2.62 -48.98
N LYS A 3 -54.76 -3.63 -48.19
CA LYS A 3 -54.94 -3.63 -46.73
C LYS A 3 -53.55 -3.57 -46.08
N LYS A 4 -53.09 -2.36 -45.77
CA LYS A 4 -51.92 -2.09 -44.93
C LYS A 4 -52.21 -2.56 -43.50
N ARG A 5 -51.36 -3.40 -42.91
CA ARG A 5 -51.26 -3.56 -41.45
C ARG A 5 -49.80 -3.70 -41.03
N ILE A 6 -49.31 -2.57 -40.50
CA ILE A 6 -48.53 -2.36 -39.26
C ILE A 6 -47.35 -3.31 -39.01
N ILE A 7 -46.18 -2.68 -38.99
CA ILE A 7 -44.84 -3.17 -38.67
C ILE A 7 -44.80 -3.64 -37.21
N THR A 8 -44.25 -4.83 -36.96
CA THR A 8 -43.69 -5.20 -35.66
C THR A 8 -42.24 -5.61 -35.89
N LEU A 9 -41.33 -4.69 -35.58
CA LEU A 9 -39.89 -4.97 -35.47
C LEU A 9 -39.70 -5.97 -34.33
N MET A 10 -39.37 -7.22 -34.64
CA MET A 10 -38.73 -8.10 -33.66
C MET A 10 -37.24 -7.77 -33.63
N LEU A 11 -36.91 -6.69 -32.93
CA LEU A 11 -35.55 -6.42 -32.48
C LEU A 11 -35.43 -6.95 -31.05
N GLY A 12 -34.93 -8.17 -30.91
CA GLY A 12 -34.71 -8.81 -29.61
C GLY A 12 -33.67 -9.92 -29.72
N ALA A 13 -32.69 -9.73 -30.61
CA ALA A 13 -31.53 -10.60 -30.69
C ALA A 13 -30.64 -10.34 -29.47
N LEU A 14 -30.28 -11.43 -28.78
CA LEU A 14 -29.00 -11.64 -28.13
C LEU A 14 -28.25 -10.37 -27.65
N SER A 15 -28.45 -9.98 -26.39
CA SER A 15 -27.36 -9.47 -25.53
C SER A 15 -27.91 -8.99 -24.19
N LEU A 16 -27.95 -9.88 -23.20
CA LEU A 16 -27.91 -9.44 -21.79
C LEU A 16 -27.11 -10.41 -20.94
N PHE A 17 -25.93 -10.77 -21.45
CA PHE A 17 -24.88 -11.47 -20.71
C PHE A 17 -23.53 -10.83 -21.04
N ALA A 18 -23.42 -9.52 -20.84
CA ALA A 18 -22.15 -8.82 -20.77
C ALA A 18 -22.45 -7.38 -20.37
N LEU A 19 -22.28 -7.05 -19.09
CA LEU A 19 -21.83 -5.74 -18.60
C LEU A 19 -21.77 -5.72 -17.05
N PHE A 20 -21.24 -6.79 -16.45
CA PHE A 20 -20.40 -6.61 -15.27
C PHE A 20 -18.95 -6.53 -15.75
N SER A 21 -18.66 -5.50 -16.54
CA SER A 21 -17.28 -5.06 -16.69
C SER A 21 -16.98 -4.30 -15.42
N LEU A 22 -16.33 -4.96 -14.45
CA LEU A 22 -15.71 -4.30 -13.31
C LEU A 22 -14.95 -3.09 -13.85
N ALA A 23 -15.39 -1.88 -13.52
CA ALA A 23 -14.54 -0.72 -13.60
C ALA A 23 -13.48 -0.89 -12.52
N ARG A 24 -12.48 -1.73 -12.79
CA ARG A 24 -11.22 -1.72 -12.05
C ARG A 24 -10.60 -0.35 -12.36
N CYS A 25 -10.76 0.58 -11.43
CA CYS A 25 -10.12 1.88 -11.51
C CYS A 25 -8.65 1.67 -11.20
N ASP A 26 -7.91 1.30 -12.24
CA ASP A 26 -6.47 1.07 -12.19
C ASP A 26 -5.75 2.42 -12.27
N ILE A 27 -5.71 3.15 -11.14
CA ILE A 27 -4.75 4.23 -10.93
C ILE A 27 -3.84 3.81 -9.78
N TYR A 28 -2.71 3.19 -10.13
CA TYR A 28 -1.76 2.65 -9.18
C TYR A 28 -0.66 3.66 -8.87
N VAL A 29 -0.65 4.14 -7.63
CA VAL A 29 0.55 4.66 -6.98
C VAL A 29 0.60 3.97 -5.63
N GLU A 30 1.52 3.01 -5.49
CA GLU A 30 1.62 2.14 -4.33
C GLU A 30 3.04 2.23 -3.80
N TYR A 31 3.22 2.98 -2.73
CA TYR A 31 4.54 3.19 -2.14
C TYR A 31 4.44 3.25 -0.63
N ALA A 32 5.52 2.89 0.02
CA ALA A 32 5.76 3.21 1.42
C ALA A 32 6.74 4.38 1.47
N ARG A 33 6.66 5.18 2.53
CA ARG A 33 7.64 6.23 2.79
C ARG A 33 7.88 6.34 4.29
N ILE A 34 9.14 6.28 4.68
CA ILE A 34 9.57 6.69 6.01
C ILE A 34 9.79 8.21 5.97
N THR A 35 9.15 8.93 6.89
CA THR A 35 9.21 10.39 6.98
C THR A 35 10.06 10.87 8.16
N SER A 36 10.20 10.04 9.18
CA SER A 36 11.11 10.25 10.29
C SER A 36 11.73 8.92 10.72
N PRO A 37 13.03 8.89 11.06
CA PRO A 37 14.01 9.95 10.83
C PRO A 37 14.23 10.27 9.35
N ILE A 38 14.99 11.33 9.05
CA ILE A 38 15.38 11.65 7.67
C ILE A 38 16.50 10.70 7.23
N ASP A 39 16.49 10.26 5.97
CA ASP A 39 17.58 9.44 5.41
C ASP A 39 18.93 10.17 5.47
N GLY A 40 19.96 9.45 5.93
CA GLY A 40 21.30 9.96 6.15
C GLY A 40 21.45 10.82 7.40
N SER A 41 20.41 10.93 8.24
CA SER A 41 20.49 11.71 9.48
C SER A 41 21.42 11.06 10.52
N THR A 42 21.96 11.89 11.41
CA THR A 42 22.67 11.47 12.61
C THR A 42 21.84 11.82 13.84
N THR A 43 21.72 10.87 14.77
CA THR A 43 21.07 11.06 16.07
C THR A 43 22.05 10.74 17.20
N TYR A 44 21.81 11.34 18.36
CA TYR A 44 22.51 11.03 19.61
C TYR A 44 21.61 10.27 20.60
N ASP A 45 20.34 10.10 20.26
CA ASP A 45 19.39 9.30 21.01
C ASP A 45 19.39 7.87 20.49
N SER A 46 19.56 6.90 21.38
CA SER A 46 19.47 5.47 21.05
C SER A 46 18.04 5.04 20.72
N LEU A 47 17.04 5.85 21.07
CA LEU A 47 15.62 5.57 20.88
C LEU A 47 15.10 6.46 19.75
N ALA A 48 14.82 5.89 18.58
CA ALA A 48 14.38 6.63 17.40
C ALA A 48 12.86 6.57 17.26
N HIS A 49 12.24 7.74 17.05
CA HIS A 49 10.84 7.84 16.65
C HIS A 49 10.73 7.68 15.14
N ILE A 50 10.25 6.51 14.72
CA ILE A 50 10.12 6.10 13.33
C ILE A 50 8.68 6.32 12.89
N GLU A 51 8.50 7.15 11.87
CA GLU A 51 7.19 7.51 11.33
C GLU A 51 7.18 7.37 9.82
N GLY A 52 5.99 7.12 9.28
CA GLY A 52 5.80 7.13 7.86
C GLY A 52 4.39 6.72 7.48
N TYR A 53 4.23 6.50 6.18
CA TYR A 53 2.95 6.11 5.62
C TYR A 53 3.11 5.20 4.42
N ALA A 54 2.07 4.45 4.14
CA ALA A 54 1.90 3.62 2.97
C ALA A 54 0.66 4.09 2.22
N HIS A 55 0.83 4.39 0.94
CA HIS A 55 -0.30 4.61 0.04
C HIS A 55 -0.60 3.27 -0.65
N VAL A 56 -1.74 2.66 -0.32
CA VAL A 56 -2.15 1.34 -0.82
C VAL A 56 -3.59 1.43 -1.28
N ASN A 57 -3.88 0.90 -2.47
CA ASN A 57 -5.27 0.70 -2.91
C ASN A 57 -5.77 -0.66 -2.42
N LEU A 58 -6.76 -0.64 -1.52
CA LEU A 58 -7.35 -1.83 -0.93
C LEU A 58 -8.78 -1.99 -1.44
N ASP A 59 -9.08 -3.16 -2.00
CA ASP A 59 -10.48 -3.57 -2.18
C ASP A 59 -11.11 -3.83 -0.80
N TYR A 60 -12.44 -3.84 -0.72
CA TYR A 60 -13.18 -3.98 0.55
C TYR A 60 -12.78 -5.20 1.39
N TYR A 61 -12.25 -6.25 0.77
CA TYR A 61 -11.81 -7.49 1.43
C TYR A 61 -10.30 -7.58 1.64
N ASP A 62 -9.54 -6.60 1.17
CA ASP A 62 -8.10 -6.59 1.28
C ASP A 62 -7.65 -6.14 2.67
N THR A 63 -6.62 -6.80 3.18
CA THR A 63 -5.94 -6.44 4.42
C THR A 63 -4.56 -5.87 4.11
N MET A 64 -4.12 -4.95 4.97
CA MET A 64 -2.81 -4.32 4.87
C MET A 64 -2.04 -4.51 6.16
N GLU A 65 -0.76 -4.83 6.04
CA GLU A 65 0.19 -4.95 7.15
C GLU A 65 1.48 -4.20 6.81
N THR A 66 1.95 -3.35 7.71
CA THR A 66 3.25 -2.67 7.62
C THR A 66 4.19 -3.27 8.66
N LYS A 67 5.35 -3.76 8.24
CA LYS A 67 6.39 -4.30 9.13
C LYS A 67 7.60 -3.40 9.09
N LEU A 68 8.09 -3.02 10.28
CA LEU A 68 9.35 -2.29 10.43
C LEU A 68 10.47 -3.26 10.77
N TYR A 69 11.63 -3.00 10.17
CA TYR A 69 12.85 -3.74 10.39
C TYR A 69 13.99 -2.76 10.66
N ILE A 70 14.86 -3.11 11.60
CA ILE A 70 16.12 -2.39 11.85
C ILE A 70 17.25 -3.41 11.67
N ASN A 71 18.22 -3.09 10.81
CA ASN A 71 19.35 -3.96 10.48
C ASN A 71 18.92 -5.38 10.05
N GLY A 72 17.75 -5.48 9.40
CA GLY A 72 17.15 -6.74 8.95
C GLY A 72 16.32 -7.49 10.00
N VAL A 73 16.30 -7.05 11.26
CA VAL A 73 15.51 -7.65 12.34
C VAL A 73 14.13 -7.01 12.39
N HIS A 74 13.06 -7.82 12.45
CA HIS A 74 11.68 -7.34 12.61
C HIS A 74 11.49 -6.76 14.01
N VAL A 75 11.01 -5.51 14.10
CA VAL A 75 10.82 -4.80 15.38
C VAL A 75 9.36 -4.50 15.66
N SER A 76 8.54 -4.21 14.64
CA SER A 76 7.13 -3.88 14.86
C SER A 76 6.23 -4.21 13.66
N THR A 77 4.93 -4.28 13.94
CA THR A 77 3.87 -4.47 12.94
C THR A 77 2.73 -3.47 13.17
N HIS A 78 2.23 -2.87 12.09
CA HIS A 78 1.09 -1.95 12.07
C HIS A 78 0.05 -2.39 11.02
N TYR A 79 -1.24 -2.14 11.28
CA TYR A 79 -2.33 -2.50 10.37
C TYR A 79 -3.05 -1.26 9.81
N SER A 80 -2.29 -0.19 9.59
CA SER A 80 -2.78 1.11 9.15
C SER A 80 -1.86 1.73 8.11
N THR A 81 -2.43 2.58 7.26
CA THR A 81 -1.69 3.34 6.22
C THR A 81 -0.70 4.34 6.80
N HIS A 82 -0.84 4.73 8.06
CA HIS A 82 0.13 5.56 8.78
C HIS A 82 0.73 4.72 9.89
N PHE A 83 2.03 4.80 10.11
CA PHE A 83 2.72 4.09 11.17
C PHE A 83 3.59 5.04 11.98
N SER A 84 3.73 4.70 13.26
CA SER A 84 4.58 5.40 14.22
C SER A 84 5.07 4.35 15.21
N SER A 85 6.37 4.30 15.45
CA SER A 85 6.99 3.41 16.43
C SER A 85 8.18 4.07 17.10
N LEU A 86 8.55 3.57 18.27
CA LEU A 86 9.69 4.05 19.04
C LEU A 86 10.64 2.87 19.27
N GLU A 87 11.77 2.88 18.59
CA GLU A 87 12.62 1.69 18.45
C GLU A 87 14.08 1.97 18.83
N LEU A 88 14.78 0.95 19.30
CA LEU A 88 16.21 1.04 19.64
C LEU A 88 17.09 0.94 18.39
N LEU A 89 18.09 1.81 18.33
CA LEU A 89 19.16 1.78 17.33
C LEU A 89 20.42 1.14 17.91
N ASP A 90 21.13 0.39 17.06
CA ASP A 90 22.47 -0.07 17.38
C ASP A 90 23.47 1.09 17.23
N PRO A 91 24.56 1.14 18.02
CA PRO A 91 25.61 2.13 17.81
C PRO A 91 26.17 2.08 16.37
N GLY A 92 26.28 3.24 15.73
CA GLY A 92 26.76 3.35 14.35
C GLY A 92 25.65 3.42 13.29
N TYR A 93 25.92 2.87 12.10
CA TYR A 93 24.96 2.90 10.99
C TYR A 93 23.84 1.90 11.19
N ASN A 94 22.59 2.38 11.08
CA ASN A 94 21.37 1.58 11.10
C ASN A 94 20.65 1.72 9.78
N ILE A 95 20.16 0.59 9.26
CA ILE A 95 19.24 0.56 8.12
C ILE A 95 17.85 0.30 8.66
N ILE A 96 16.95 1.28 8.50
CA ILE A 96 15.55 1.17 8.86
C ILE A 96 14.79 0.85 7.58
N THR A 97 14.11 -0.29 7.54
CA THR A 97 13.31 -0.73 6.41
C THR A 97 11.86 -0.87 6.82
N VAL A 98 10.96 -0.32 6.03
CA VAL A 98 9.53 -0.60 6.12
C VAL A 98 9.13 -1.50 4.96
N LYS A 99 8.35 -2.55 5.24
CA LYS A 99 7.75 -3.43 4.22
C LYS A 99 6.23 -3.44 4.40
N VAL A 100 5.52 -3.22 3.32
CA VAL A 100 4.06 -3.25 3.28
C VAL A 100 3.61 -4.52 2.59
N TYR A 101 2.63 -5.18 3.18
CA TYR A 101 2.02 -6.40 2.71
C TYR A 101 0.55 -6.16 2.43
N LYS A 102 0.07 -6.70 1.33
CA LYS A 102 -1.34 -6.75 0.95
C LYS A 102 -1.77 -8.21 0.98
N ASN A 103 -2.74 -8.58 1.82
CA ASN A 103 -3.18 -9.97 2.01
C ASN A 103 -2.02 -10.94 2.29
N ASN A 104 -1.09 -10.53 3.17
CA ASN A 104 0.14 -11.25 3.50
C ASN A 104 1.14 -11.44 2.36
N ALA A 105 0.86 -10.92 1.16
CA ALA A 105 1.81 -10.86 0.06
C ALA A 105 2.64 -9.58 0.16
N TYR A 106 3.96 -9.71 0.10
CA TYR A 106 4.86 -8.56 0.04
C TYR A 106 4.50 -7.70 -1.17
N TRP A 107 4.43 -6.39 -0.95
CA TRP A 107 4.00 -5.45 -1.97
C TRP A 107 5.09 -4.41 -2.26
N VAL A 108 5.40 -3.57 -1.29
CA VAL A 108 6.33 -2.43 -1.45
C VAL A 108 7.18 -2.23 -0.21
N SER A 109 8.31 -1.53 -0.37
CA SER A 109 9.18 -1.18 0.74
C SER A 109 9.76 0.22 0.57
N ASP A 110 10.19 0.78 1.68
CA ASP A 110 11.10 1.92 1.72
C ASP A 110 12.21 1.66 2.73
N SER A 111 13.35 2.33 2.60
CA SER A 111 14.46 2.19 3.52
C SER A 111 15.26 3.47 3.65
N ILE A 112 15.68 3.76 4.87
CA ILE A 112 16.53 4.90 5.20
C ILE A 112 17.72 4.46 6.04
N ASN A 113 18.77 5.26 6.01
CA ASN A 113 19.96 5.10 6.83
C ASN A 113 19.96 6.14 7.94
N VAL A 114 20.25 5.72 9.17
CA VAL A 114 20.39 6.61 10.32
C VAL A 114 21.66 6.24 11.07
N TYR A 115 22.52 7.22 11.34
CA TYR A 115 23.71 7.02 12.16
C TYR A 115 23.42 7.39 13.61
N TYR A 116 23.57 6.44 14.53
CA TYR A 116 23.54 6.71 15.97
C TYR A 116 24.96 6.95 16.47
N ALA A 117 25.26 8.22 16.81
CA ALA A 117 26.51 8.65 17.41
C ALA A 117 26.43 8.54 18.94
N ASN A 118 27.02 7.48 19.49
CA ASN A 118 27.22 7.27 20.93
C ASN A 118 28.59 7.80 21.36
#